data_AF-A0A853T0K5-F1
#
_entry.id   AF-A0A853T0K5-F1
#
_cell.length_a   1.000
_cell.length_b   1.000
_cell.length_c   1.000
_cell.angle_alpha   90.00
_cell.angle_beta   90.00
_cell.angle_gamma   90.00
#
_symmetry.space_group_name_H-M   'P 1'
#
loop_
_entity.id
_entity.type
_entity.pdbx_description
1 polymer ?
#
loop_
_entity_poly.entity_id
_entity_poly.type
_entity_poly.pdbx_seq_one_letter_code
_entity_poly.pdbx_strand_id
1 'polypeptide(L)' 'MADYKNPSYVARSMHPRFDELTSPGEAVPYSGIYRCDGCAHEIVSTEGHVMPPQNHHQHSSEQGAIRWRLIVSPR' A
#
# COMPACT_ATOMS: atom_id res chain seq x y z
N MET A 1 -5.80 -9.43 -1.02
CA MET A 1 -6.58 -8.63 -1.98
C MET A 1 -7.72 -8.05 -1.18
N ALA A 2 -7.83 -6.73 -1.12
CA ALA A 2 -8.84 -6.07 -0.32
C ALA A 2 -10.25 -6.40 -0.83
N ASP A 3 -11.14 -6.76 0.09
CA ASP A 3 -12.54 -7.03 -0.18
C ASP A 3 -13.38 -5.76 0.04
N TYR A 4 -14.39 -5.57 -0.79
CA TYR A 4 -15.40 -4.52 -0.60
C TYR A 4 -16.79 -5.08 -0.90
N LYS A 5 -17.77 -4.76 -0.04
CA LYS A 5 -19.16 -5.24 -0.19
C LYS A 5 -20.03 -4.31 -1.04
N ASN A 6 -19.84 -3.00 -0.88
CA ASN A 6 -20.71 -1.98 -1.47
C ASN A 6 -19.92 -1.16 -2.50
N PRO A 7 -20.03 -1.47 -3.81
CA PRO A 7 -19.29 -0.74 -4.86
C PRO A 7 -19.66 0.75 -4.95
N SER A 8 -20.82 1.14 -4.44
CA SER A 8 -21.25 2.55 -4.37
C SER A 8 -20.40 3.41 -3.43
N TYR A 9 -19.65 2.81 -2.51
CA TYR A 9 -18.80 3.54 -1.55
C TYR A 9 -17.36 3.71 -2.02
N VAL A 10 -16.94 3.00 -3.09
CA VAL A 10 -15.56 3.01 -3.58
C VAL A 10 -15.57 3.22 -5.08
N ALA A 11 -15.09 4.37 -5.52
CA ALA A 11 -14.99 4.70 -6.94
C ALA A 11 -13.60 4.32 -7.49
N ARG A 12 -13.55 3.75 -8.69
CA ARG A 12 -12.30 3.59 -9.43
C ARG A 12 -11.68 4.97 -9.71
N SER A 13 -10.38 5.10 -9.55
CA SER A 13 -9.60 6.29 -9.87
C SER A 13 -8.39 5.93 -10.72
N MET A 14 -7.94 6.86 -11.56
CA MET A 14 -6.73 6.77 -12.37
C MET A 14 -5.67 7.80 -11.93
N HIS A 15 -5.78 8.31 -10.69
CA HIS A 15 -4.88 9.33 -10.21
C HIS A 15 -3.44 8.76 -10.06
N PRO A 16 -2.38 9.47 -10.49
CA PRO A 16 -1.01 8.96 -10.49
C PRO A 16 -0.48 8.48 -9.12
N ARG A 17 -1.03 9.00 -8.02
CA ARG A 17 -0.73 8.54 -6.64
C ARG A 17 -0.87 7.03 -6.41
N PHE A 18 -1.67 6.35 -7.23
CA PHE A 18 -1.86 4.89 -7.17
C PHE A 18 -0.77 4.11 -7.93
N ASP A 19 0.10 4.80 -8.65
CA ASP A 19 1.22 4.22 -9.40
C ASP A 19 2.57 4.37 -8.66
N GLU A 20 2.62 5.23 -7.64
CA GLU A 20 3.82 5.49 -6.83
C GLU A 20 4.13 4.33 -5.88
N LEU A 21 5.43 4.09 -5.67
CA LEU A 21 5.95 3.11 -4.73
C LEU A 21 6.59 3.81 -3.53
N THR A 22 6.26 3.35 -2.34
CA THR A 22 6.84 3.82 -1.08
C THR A 22 7.68 2.71 -0.44
N SER A 23 8.89 3.04 -0.01
CA SER A 23 9.81 2.09 0.63
C SER A 23 9.51 1.93 2.13
N PRO A 24 9.95 0.83 2.77
CA PRO A 24 9.93 0.72 4.22
C PRO A 24 10.65 1.90 4.89
N GLY A 25 10.10 2.42 5.99
CA GLY A 25 10.71 3.52 6.74
C GLY A 25 10.51 4.91 6.12
N GLU A 26 9.95 5.03 4.91
CA GLU A 26 9.55 6.32 4.35
C GLU A 26 8.24 6.82 4.97
N ALA A 27 8.01 8.13 4.91
CA ALA A 27 6.74 8.72 5.30
C ALA A 27 5.62 8.23 4.36
N VAL A 28 4.46 7.93 4.92
CA VAL A 28 3.26 7.53 4.19
C VAL A 28 2.71 8.75 3.47
N PRO A 29 2.65 8.75 2.13
CA PRO A 29 2.22 9.93 1.38
C PRO A 29 0.71 10.17 1.43
N TYR A 30 -0.10 9.12 1.62
CA TYR A 30 -1.57 9.22 1.69
C TYR A 30 -2.15 8.19 2.66
N SER A 31 -3.22 8.55 3.36
CA SER A 31 -3.95 7.57 4.18
C SER A 31 -4.67 6.55 3.30
N GLY A 32 -4.62 5.26 3.65
CA GLY A 32 -5.30 4.23 2.87
C GLY A 32 -4.82 2.80 3.09
N ILE A 33 -5.23 1.92 2.17
CA ILE A 33 -4.76 0.54 2.07
C ILE A 33 -3.62 0.50 1.04
N TYR A 34 -2.50 -0.06 1.45
CA TYR A 34 -1.34 -0.32 0.61
C TYR A 34 -1.18 -1.81 0.38
N ARG A 35 -0.72 -2.18 -0.82
CA ARG A 35 -0.37 -3.56 -1.20
C ARG A 35 1.11 -3.64 -1.53
N CYS A 36 1.78 -4.68 -1.05
CA CYS A 36 3.15 -4.97 -1.41
C CYS A 36 3.21 -5.58 -2.82
N ASP A 37 4.03 -5.00 -3.70
CA ASP A 37 4.23 -5.52 -5.05
C ASP A 37 4.99 -6.85 -5.08
N GLY A 38 5.81 -7.15 -4.07
CA GLY A 38 6.61 -8.38 -3.99
C GLY A 38 5.82 -9.61 -3.51
N CYS A 39 4.86 -9.44 -2.60
CA CYS A 39 4.18 -10.56 -1.94
C CYS A 39 2.65 -10.42 -1.85
N ALA A 40 2.07 -9.35 -2.38
CA ALA A 40 0.63 -9.04 -2.32
C ALA A 40 0.05 -8.83 -0.91
N HIS A 41 0.88 -8.79 0.14
CA HIS A 41 0.44 -8.47 1.50
C HIS A 41 -0.11 -7.05 1.56
N GLU A 42 -1.13 -6.82 2.39
CA GLU A 42 -1.85 -5.55 2.49
C GLU A 42 -1.76 -4.98 3.88
N ILE A 43 -1.62 -3.66 3.97
CA ILE A 43 -1.56 -2.91 5.23
C ILE A 43 -2.45 -1.68 5.17
N VAL A 44 -2.91 -1.22 6.32
CA VAL A 44 -3.50 0.11 6.47
C VAL A 44 -2.43 1.08 6.95
N SER A 45 -2.36 2.26 6.38
CA SER A 45 -1.40 3.30 6.77
C SER A 45 -2.05 4.67 6.75
N THR A 46 -1.55 5.55 7.60
CA THR A 46 -2.05 6.93 7.79
C THR A 46 -0.99 7.90 7.28
N GLU A 47 -1.42 8.91 6.54
CA GLU A 47 -0.55 9.97 6.02
C GLU A 47 0.32 10.58 7.14
N GLY A 48 1.59 10.83 6.83
CA GLY A 48 2.56 11.40 7.76
C GLY A 48 3.13 10.41 8.78
N HIS A 49 2.54 9.22 8.97
CA HIS A 49 3.20 8.12 9.70
C HIS A 49 4.31 7.50 8.86
N VAL A 50 5.07 6.58 9.45
CA VAL A 50 6.16 5.87 8.77
C VAL A 50 5.68 4.50 8.29
N MET A 51 6.04 4.13 7.07
CA MET A 51 5.78 2.80 6.52
C MET A 51 6.39 1.72 7.41
N PRO A 52 5.71 0.57 7.63
CA PRO A 52 6.22 -0.50 8.47
C PRO A 52 7.64 -0.92 8.06
N PRO A 53 8.54 -1.15 9.04
CA PRO A 53 9.90 -1.56 8.75
C PRO A 53 9.93 -2.95 8.10
N GLN A 54 11.01 -3.23 7.36
CA GLN A 54 11.15 -4.45 6.56
C GLN A 54 10.99 -5.75 7.35
N ASN A 55 11.18 -5.73 8.67
CA ASN A 55 11.05 -6.90 9.53
C ASN A 55 9.61 -7.28 9.92
N HIS A 56 8.59 -6.62 9.36
CA HIS A 56 7.20 -7.01 9.61
C HIS A 56 6.82 -8.31 8.85
N HIS A 57 7.35 -8.53 7.64
CA HIS A 57 7.27 -9.78 6.88
C HIS A 57 8.51 -9.95 6.00
N GLN A 58 9.27 -11.04 6.17
CA GLN A 58 10.49 -11.28 5.39
C GLN A 58 10.18 -11.69 3.96
N HIS A 59 10.85 -11.03 3.01
CA HIS A 59 10.85 -11.40 1.61
C HIS A 59 11.92 -12.45 1.31
N SER A 60 11.60 -13.39 0.43
CA SER A 60 12.60 -14.21 -0.26
C SER A 60 13.40 -13.35 -1.26
N SER A 61 14.52 -13.88 -1.75
CA SER A 61 15.29 -13.26 -2.83
C SER A 61 14.44 -13.01 -4.08
N GLU A 62 13.52 -13.91 -4.41
CA GLU A 62 12.62 -13.82 -5.56
C GLU A 62 11.60 -12.68 -5.42
N GLN A 63 11.18 -12.36 -4.20
CA GLN A 63 10.23 -11.28 -3.92
C GLN A 63 10.91 -9.88 -3.95
N GLY A 64 12.24 -9.85 -3.81
CA GLY A 64 13.04 -8.63 -3.79
C GLY A 64 12.73 -7.74 -2.58
N ALA A 65 13.03 -6.43 -2.69
CA ALA A 65 12.72 -5.48 -1.63
C ALA A 65 11.21 -5.32 -1.39
N ILE A 66 10.80 -4.85 -0.22
CA ILE A 66 9.41 -4.44 0.04
C ILE A 66 9.14 -3.13 -0.71
N ARG A 67 7.98 -3.04 -1.36
CA ARG A 67 7.53 -1.88 -2.14
C ARG A 67 6.03 -1.73 -1.94
N TRP A 68 5.61 -0.65 -1.29
CA TRP A 68 4.21 -0.41 -0.96
C TRP A 68 3.55 0.46 -2.03
N ARG A 69 2.47 -0.03 -2.62
CA ARG A 69 1.65 0.71 -3.57
C ARG A 69 0.29 1.00 -2.97
N LEU A 70 -0.16 2.26 -3.02
CA LEU A 70 -1.50 2.62 -2.59
C LEU A 70 -2.54 1.96 -3.51
N ILE A 71 -3.57 1.32 -2.95
CA ILE A 71 -4.65 0.68 -3.74
C ILE A 71 -6.05 1.20 -3.41
N VAL A 72 -6.25 1.73 -2.20
CA VAL A 72 -7.51 2.38 -1.78
C VAL A 72 -7.17 3.55 -0.87
N SER A 73 -7.82 4.69 -1.07
CA SER A 73 -7.62 5.88 -0.23
C SER A 73 -8.90 6.71 -0.19
N PRO A 74 -9.17 7.44 0.91
CA PRO A 74 -10.11 8.56 0.87
C PRO A 74 -9.79 9.51 -0.29
N ARG A 75 -10.81 10.20 -0.79
CA ARG A 75 -10.62 11.25 -1.78
C ARG A 75 -10.03 12.49 -1.14
#